data_AF-A0A7K0IXY3-F1
#
_entry.id   AF-A0A7K0IXY3-F1
#
_cell.length_a   1.000
_cell.length_b   1.000
_cell.length_c   1.000
_cell.angle_alpha   90.00
_cell.angle_beta   90.00
_cell.angle_gamma   90.00
#
_symmetry.space_group_name_H-M   'P 1'
#
loop_
_entity.id
_entity.type
_entity.pdbx_description
1 polymer ?
#
loop_
_entity_poly.entity_id
_entity_poly.type
_entity_poly.pdbx_seq_one_letter_code
_entity_poly.pdbx_strand_id
1 'polypeptide(L)'
;MTKSSHQEISCQQVLVDDASVFSVQRSVFPALICDSLSSENLLTRYLDYIRSCTLSIIRPLRTENGIEFRLLGSRLSLISFLPLCIEGEEAVLRICGGFLVQPRQCHRGELRFMVDPQPEGVQVSLQLSDFCPLILGSPNPSRARFWLYRFTQAAIHRLVTVRFLVLLYRDLAGSCARVKVVNVHVREGRPV
;
A
#
# COMPACT_ATOMS: atom_id res chain seq x y z
N MET A 1 -26.15 22.57 12.83
CA MET A 1 -25.73 21.23 13.32
C MET A 1 -24.77 20.63 12.30
N THR A 2 -23.47 20.81 12.51
CA THR A 2 -22.43 20.20 11.67
C THR A 2 -22.44 18.70 11.93
N LYS A 3 -22.83 17.89 10.94
CA LYS A 3 -22.57 16.45 10.96
C LYS A 3 -21.09 16.29 11.31
N SER A 4 -20.77 15.58 12.40
CA SER A 4 -19.43 15.08 12.68
C SER A 4 -19.05 14.12 11.53
N SER A 5 -18.62 14.66 10.39
CA SER A 5 -18.21 13.88 9.24
C SER A 5 -16.88 13.23 9.60
N HIS A 6 -16.94 11.96 9.98
CA HIS A 6 -15.74 11.15 10.10
C HIS A 6 -15.08 11.07 8.74
N GLN A 7 -13.76 11.24 8.68
CA GLN A 7 -13.00 10.97 7.45
C GLN A 7 -13.09 9.49 7.13
N GLU A 8 -13.45 9.12 5.91
CA GLU A 8 -13.58 7.73 5.52
C GLU A 8 -12.33 7.25 4.77
N ILE A 9 -11.73 6.15 5.25
CA ILE A 9 -10.71 5.41 4.53
C ILE A 9 -11.37 4.17 3.94
N SER A 10 -11.54 4.20 2.63
CA SER A 10 -12.04 3.09 1.84
C SER A 10 -10.94 2.07 1.62
N CYS A 11 -11.23 0.80 1.83
CA CYS A 11 -10.28 -0.27 1.58
C CYS A 11 -10.92 -1.50 0.92
N GLN A 12 -10.16 -2.12 0.01
CA GLN A 12 -10.46 -3.43 -0.55
C GLN A 12 -9.16 -4.22 -0.67
N GLN A 13 -9.23 -5.52 -0.44
CA GLN A 13 -8.15 -6.44 -0.77
C GLN A 13 -8.72 -7.78 -1.24
N VAL A 14 -8.32 -8.21 -2.42
CA VAL A 14 -8.81 -9.43 -3.06
C VAL A 14 -7.68 -10.19 -3.76
N LEU A 15 -7.84 -11.51 -3.84
CA LEU A 15 -7.11 -12.37 -4.75
C LEU A 15 -7.90 -12.44 -6.06
N VAL A 16 -7.30 -11.99 -7.16
CA VAL A 16 -7.93 -12.04 -8.48
C VAL A 16 -7.69 -13.39 -9.16
N ASP A 17 -8.35 -13.63 -10.30
CA ASP A 17 -8.41 -14.95 -10.95
C ASP A 17 -7.05 -15.50 -11.40
N ASP A 18 -6.09 -14.63 -11.69
CA ASP A 18 -4.73 -15.02 -12.06
C ASP A 18 -3.80 -15.23 -10.85
N ALA A 19 -4.39 -15.28 -9.65
CA ALA A 19 -3.76 -15.40 -8.34
C ALA A 19 -2.79 -14.29 -7.98
N SER A 20 -2.89 -13.15 -8.64
CA SER A 20 -2.31 -11.92 -8.13
C SER A 20 -3.22 -11.26 -7.10
N VAL A 21 -2.61 -10.41 -6.28
CA VAL A 21 -3.28 -9.68 -5.21
C VAL A 21 -3.54 -8.26 -5.69
N PHE A 22 -4.79 -7.85 -5.56
CA PHE A 22 -5.19 -6.47 -5.66
C PHE A 22 -5.50 -5.93 -4.26
N SER A 23 -4.93 -4.78 -3.90
CA SER A 23 -5.24 -4.05 -2.68
C SER A 23 -5.34 -2.57 -3.00
N VAL A 24 -6.37 -1.90 -2.52
CA VAL A 24 -6.49 -0.45 -2.63
C VAL A 24 -6.95 0.13 -1.31
N GLN A 25 -6.29 1.21 -0.90
CA GLN A 25 -6.72 2.05 0.21
C GLN A 25 -6.78 3.49 -0.28
N ARG A 26 -7.92 4.14 -0.11
CA ARG A 26 -8.13 5.51 -0.60
C ARG A 26 -8.98 6.33 0.36
N SER A 27 -8.80 7.64 0.31
CA SER A 27 -9.58 8.59 1.08
C SER A 27 -9.62 9.93 0.35
N VAL A 28 -10.70 10.71 0.49
CA VAL A 28 -10.81 12.05 -0.10
C VAL A 28 -10.61 13.08 1.00
N PHE A 29 -9.46 13.75 1.01
CA PHE A 29 -9.12 14.76 2.00
C PHE A 29 -9.62 16.15 1.54
N PRO A 30 -9.97 17.06 2.45
CA PRO A 30 -10.29 18.44 2.09
C PRO A 30 -9.10 19.12 1.36
N ALA A 31 -9.36 19.83 0.26
CA ALA A 31 -8.31 20.46 -0.53
C ALA A 31 -7.41 21.40 0.30
N LEU A 32 -7.99 22.15 1.24
CA LEU A 32 -7.30 23.11 2.12
C LEU A 32 -6.15 22.52 2.95
N ILE A 33 -6.14 21.20 3.18
CA ILE A 33 -5.09 20.53 3.97
C ILE A 33 -4.11 19.73 3.09
N CYS A 34 -4.26 19.82 1.76
CA CYS A 34 -3.53 18.99 0.80
C CYS A 34 -2.58 19.77 -0.11
N ASP A 35 -2.43 21.09 0.06
CA ASP A 35 -1.65 21.96 -0.84
C ASP A 35 -0.20 21.49 -1.12
N SER A 36 0.42 20.74 -0.20
CA SER A 36 1.81 20.24 -0.34
C SER A 36 1.91 18.74 -0.67
N LEU A 37 0.77 18.07 -0.83
CA LEU A 37 0.73 16.63 -1.05
C LEU A 37 0.90 16.33 -2.54
N SER A 38 1.95 15.58 -2.87
CA SER A 38 2.19 14.99 -4.18
C SER A 38 2.38 13.48 -4.03
N SER A 39 2.29 12.73 -5.13
CA SER A 39 2.51 11.27 -5.13
C SER A 39 3.93 10.90 -4.66
N GLU A 40 4.94 11.68 -5.02
CA GLU A 40 6.32 11.49 -4.56
C GLU A 40 6.50 11.76 -3.05
N ASN A 41 5.87 12.83 -2.54
CA ASN A 41 5.88 13.13 -1.12
C ASN A 41 5.10 12.09 -0.32
N LEU A 42 3.99 11.58 -0.88
CA LEU A 42 3.20 10.49 -0.31
C LEU A 42 4.03 9.21 -0.20
N LEU A 43 4.74 8.83 -1.27
CA LEU A 43 5.68 7.72 -1.24
C LEU A 43 6.75 7.92 -0.17
N THR A 44 7.39 9.09 -0.12
CA THR A 44 8.45 9.37 0.86
C THR A 44 7.93 9.23 2.29
N ARG A 45 6.77 9.83 2.59
CA ARG A 45 6.09 9.68 3.89
C ARG A 45 5.73 8.22 4.18
N TYR A 46 5.32 7.44 3.18
CA TYR A 46 5.03 6.02 3.35
C TYR A 46 6.28 5.22 3.73
N LEU A 47 7.43 5.46 3.07
CA LEU A 47 8.68 4.79 3.40
C LEU A 47 9.14 5.11 4.83
N ASP A 48 9.04 6.37 5.25
CA ASP A 48 9.37 6.77 6.62
C ASP A 48 8.39 6.19 7.65
N TYR A 49 7.12 6.08 7.28
CA TYR A 49 6.13 5.39 8.09
C TYR A 49 6.44 3.90 8.25
N ILE A 50 6.83 3.18 7.19
CA ILE A 50 7.26 1.77 7.30
C ILE A 50 8.45 1.64 8.27
N ARG A 51 9.42 2.55 8.18
CA ARG A 51 10.58 2.56 9.08
C ARG A 51 10.15 2.76 10.53
N SER A 52 9.26 3.72 10.81
CA SER A 52 8.82 4.02 12.18
C SER A 52 7.89 2.95 12.76
N CYS A 53 6.91 2.48 11.98
CA CYS A 53 5.91 1.53 12.46
C CYS A 53 6.46 0.11 12.69
N THR A 54 7.56 -0.23 11.99
CA THR A 54 8.26 -1.50 12.20
C THR A 54 9.44 -1.39 13.18
N LEU A 55 9.62 -0.24 13.85
CA LEU A 55 10.80 0.03 14.68
C LEU A 55 12.12 -0.26 13.94
N SER A 56 12.16 0.06 12.65
CA SER A 56 13.26 -0.22 11.73
C SER A 56 13.63 -1.70 11.56
N ILE A 57 12.76 -2.64 11.95
CA ILE A 57 12.87 -4.07 11.60
C ILE A 57 12.80 -4.22 10.08
N ILE A 58 11.89 -3.50 9.43
CA ILE A 58 11.85 -3.36 7.98
C ILE A 58 12.40 -1.98 7.63
N ARG A 59 13.48 -1.96 6.84
CA ARG A 59 14.15 -0.73 6.42
C ARG A 59 13.97 -0.54 4.92
N PRO A 60 13.14 0.43 4.50
CA PRO A 60 13.19 0.92 3.15
C PRO A 60 14.53 1.59 2.89
N LEU A 61 15.25 1.10 1.89
CA LEU A 61 16.53 1.62 1.43
C LEU A 61 16.41 2.00 -0.04
N ARG A 62 16.74 3.25 -0.38
CA ARG A 62 16.92 3.68 -1.76
C ARG A 62 18.35 3.31 -2.19
N THR A 63 18.47 2.68 -3.35
CA THR A 63 19.72 2.26 -3.98
C THR A 63 19.73 2.76 -5.42
N GLU A 64 20.87 2.68 -6.10
CA GLU A 64 20.96 2.99 -7.53
C GLU A 64 20.04 2.12 -8.39
N ASN A 65 19.74 0.91 -7.94
CA ASN A 65 18.91 -0.07 -8.65
C ASN A 65 17.42 0.00 -8.27
N GLY A 66 17.03 0.92 -7.39
CA GLY A 66 15.65 1.08 -6.94
C GLY A 66 15.48 1.03 -5.42
N ILE A 67 14.35 0.53 -4.95
CA ILE A 67 13.98 0.57 -3.53
C ILE A 67 13.89 -0.86 -2.99
N GLU A 68 14.46 -1.10 -1.82
CA GLU A 68 14.40 -2.41 -1.17
C GLU A 68 13.85 -2.31 0.26
N PHE A 69 12.99 -3.24 0.64
CA PHE A 69 12.51 -3.38 2.02
C PHE A 69 13.34 -4.45 2.72
N ARG A 70 14.44 -4.05 3.34
CA ARG A 70 15.40 -4.97 3.97
C ARG A 70 15.07 -5.28 5.41
N LEU A 71 15.36 -6.51 5.85
CA LEU A 71 15.35 -6.84 7.27
C LEU A 71 16.57 -6.23 7.98
N LEU A 72 16.33 -5.66 9.17
CA LEU A 72 17.32 -5.09 10.05
C LEU A 72 18.56 -5.98 10.19
N GLY A 73 19.75 -5.39 10.01
CA GLY A 73 21.02 -6.09 10.19
C GLY A 73 21.34 -7.12 9.10
N SER A 74 20.54 -7.20 8.04
CA SER A 74 20.73 -8.19 6.97
C SER A 74 20.75 -7.55 5.58
N ARG A 75 21.22 -8.34 4.60
CA ARG A 75 21.09 -8.04 3.16
C ARG A 75 19.81 -8.64 2.56
N LEU A 76 18.95 -9.25 3.38
CA LEU A 76 17.74 -9.90 2.89
C LEU A 76 16.70 -8.83 2.55
N SER A 77 16.37 -8.72 1.27
CA SER A 77 15.24 -7.92 0.79
C SER A 77 13.95 -8.74 0.87
N LEU A 78 12.96 -8.24 1.61
CA LEU A 78 11.62 -8.80 1.65
C LEU A 78 10.90 -8.56 0.32
N ILE A 79 10.99 -7.34 -0.20
CA ILE A 79 10.46 -6.91 -1.49
C ILE A 79 11.46 -5.90 -2.08
N SER A 80 11.83 -6.11 -3.32
CA SER A 80 12.65 -5.20 -4.12
C SER A 80 11.80 -4.60 -5.22
N PHE A 81 12.01 -3.32 -5.47
CA PHE A 81 11.36 -2.54 -6.50
C PHE A 81 12.41 -1.94 -7.45
N LEU A 82 12.05 -1.80 -8.72
CA LEU A 82 12.78 -0.98 -9.69
C LEU A 82 12.86 0.49 -9.22
N PRO A 83 13.72 1.31 -9.85
CA PRO A 83 13.72 2.74 -9.61
C PRO A 83 12.32 3.35 -9.72
N LEU A 84 12.05 4.34 -8.88
CA LEU A 84 10.81 5.08 -8.90
C LEU A 84 10.53 5.57 -10.32
N CYS A 85 9.34 5.26 -10.82
CA CYS A 85 8.85 5.73 -12.10
C CYS A 85 7.66 6.65 -11.84
N ILE A 86 7.67 7.84 -12.46
CA ILE A 86 6.52 8.73 -12.46
C ILE A 86 5.72 8.49 -13.73
N GLU A 87 4.48 8.04 -13.59
CA GLU A 87 3.54 7.84 -14.69
C GLU A 87 2.44 8.91 -14.59
N GLY A 88 2.52 9.95 -15.42
CA GLY A 88 1.63 11.12 -15.27
C GLY A 88 1.90 11.82 -13.93
N GLU A 89 0.93 11.77 -13.01
CA GLU A 89 1.06 12.30 -11.65
C GLU A 89 1.22 11.20 -10.59
N GLU A 90 1.31 9.94 -10.99
CA GLU A 90 1.42 8.79 -10.09
C GLU A 90 2.88 8.41 -9.82
N ALA A 91 3.20 8.14 -8.56
CA ALA A 91 4.47 7.55 -8.19
C ALA A 91 4.33 6.01 -8.16
N VAL A 92 5.08 5.33 -9.01
CA VAL A 92 4.96 3.89 -9.25
C VAL A 92 6.25 3.16 -8.85
N LEU A 93 6.11 2.17 -7.97
CA LEU A 93 7.15 1.21 -7.64
C LEU A 93 6.81 -0.16 -8.23
N ARG A 94 7.53 -0.57 -9.27
CA ARG A 94 7.35 -1.89 -9.89
C ARG A 94 8.18 -2.92 -9.15
N ILE A 95 7.57 -4.02 -8.75
CA ILE A 95 8.25 -5.11 -8.05
C ILE A 95 9.23 -5.77 -9.02
N CYS A 96 10.44 -6.04 -8.55
CA CYS A 96 11.48 -6.75 -9.31
C CYS A 96 12.03 -7.98 -8.56
N GLY A 97 11.56 -8.27 -7.34
CA GLY A 97 11.95 -9.46 -6.59
C GLY A 97 11.79 -9.30 -5.08
N GLY A 98 12.53 -10.12 -4.34
CA GLY A 98 12.50 -10.18 -2.87
C GLY A 98 11.95 -11.50 -2.34
N PHE A 99 12.23 -11.78 -1.07
CA PHE A 99 11.88 -13.03 -0.41
C PHE A 99 10.37 -13.30 -0.36
N LEU A 100 9.53 -12.26 -0.37
CA LEU A 100 8.08 -12.38 -0.27
C LEU A 100 7.39 -12.55 -1.62
N VAL A 101 8.14 -12.57 -2.73
CA VAL A 101 7.62 -12.63 -4.11
C VAL A 101 7.88 -14.01 -4.72
N GLN A 102 6.96 -14.50 -5.56
CA GLN A 102 7.19 -15.75 -6.28
C GLN A 102 8.33 -15.58 -7.31
N PRO A 103 9.36 -16.46 -7.34
CA PRO A 103 10.55 -16.26 -8.18
C PRO A 103 10.30 -16.07 -9.68
N ARG A 104 9.24 -16.70 -10.22
CA ARG A 104 8.89 -16.60 -11.64
C ARG A 104 7.96 -15.42 -11.96
N GLN A 105 7.51 -14.69 -10.95
CA GLN A 105 6.59 -13.56 -11.05
C GLN A 105 7.23 -12.27 -10.51
N CYS A 106 8.55 -12.23 -10.38
CA CYS A 106 9.27 -11.09 -9.81
C CYS A 106 9.12 -9.81 -10.63
N HIS A 107 8.77 -9.89 -11.91
CA HIS A 107 8.54 -8.76 -12.81
C HIS A 107 7.06 -8.34 -12.86
N ARG A 108 6.22 -8.95 -12.02
CA ARG A 108 4.81 -8.60 -11.87
C ARG A 108 4.61 -7.85 -10.58
N GLY A 109 3.66 -6.94 -10.62
CA GLY A 109 3.18 -6.24 -9.45
C GLY A 109 3.70 -4.82 -9.33
N GLU A 110 2.82 -3.94 -8.93
CA GLU A 110 3.10 -2.52 -8.80
C GLU A 110 2.48 -1.97 -7.52
N LEU A 111 3.22 -1.11 -6.83
CA LEU A 111 2.70 -0.28 -5.77
C LEU A 111 2.62 1.16 -6.27
N ARG A 112 1.40 1.66 -6.43
CA ARG A 112 1.09 3.00 -6.94
C ARG A 112 0.64 3.92 -5.81
N PHE A 113 1.10 5.16 -5.89
CA PHE A 113 0.75 6.26 -5.01
C PHE A 113 0.11 7.36 -5.85
N MET A 114 -1.14 7.68 -5.57
CA MET A 114 -1.92 8.65 -6.35
C MET A 114 -2.45 9.76 -5.44
N VAL A 115 -2.44 10.98 -5.96
CA VAL A 115 -2.95 12.19 -5.30
C VAL A 115 -3.71 12.97 -6.37
N ASP A 116 -5.01 12.71 -6.48
CA ASP A 116 -5.81 13.19 -7.60
C ASP A 116 -6.81 14.25 -7.12
N PRO A 117 -6.82 15.46 -7.71
CA PRO A 117 -7.88 16.42 -7.47
C PRO A 117 -9.26 15.86 -7.87
N GLN A 118 -10.26 16.07 -7.02
CA GLN A 118 -11.67 15.70 -7.23
C GLN A 118 -12.58 16.88 -6.85
N PRO A 119 -13.84 16.93 -7.34
CA PRO A 119 -14.76 17.99 -6.96
C PRO A 119 -14.96 18.14 -5.44
N GLU A 120 -14.88 17.03 -4.69
CA GLU A 120 -15.09 17.00 -3.24
C GLU A 120 -13.80 17.20 -2.41
N GLY A 121 -12.62 17.25 -3.04
CA GLY A 121 -11.34 17.35 -2.35
C GLY A 121 -10.18 16.73 -3.12
N VAL A 122 -9.20 16.17 -2.42
CA VAL A 122 -8.05 15.49 -3.01
C VAL A 122 -8.12 14.01 -2.64
N GLN A 123 -8.26 13.14 -3.65
CA GLN A 123 -8.21 11.70 -3.46
C GLN A 123 -6.76 11.27 -3.25
N VAL A 124 -6.48 10.73 -2.07
CA VAL A 124 -5.18 10.13 -1.73
C VAL A 124 -5.35 8.62 -1.73
N SER A 125 -4.52 7.92 -2.51
CA SER A 125 -4.63 6.46 -2.58
C SER A 125 -3.30 5.72 -2.70
N LEU A 126 -3.30 4.51 -2.15
CA LEU A 126 -2.27 3.50 -2.28
C LEU A 126 -2.91 2.28 -2.94
N GLN A 127 -2.29 1.80 -4.00
CA GLN A 127 -2.78 0.63 -4.73
C GLN A 127 -1.65 -0.36 -4.96
N LEU A 128 -1.87 -1.60 -4.57
CA LEU A 128 -1.08 -2.75 -4.96
C LEU A 128 -1.86 -3.53 -6.03
N SER A 129 -1.29 -3.70 -7.21
CA SER A 129 -1.83 -4.58 -8.26
C SER A 129 -0.83 -5.64 -8.63
N ASP A 130 -1.31 -6.72 -9.26
CA ASP A 130 -0.49 -7.77 -9.90
C ASP A 130 0.56 -8.45 -9.01
N PHE A 131 0.48 -8.28 -7.69
CA PHE A 131 1.45 -8.84 -6.77
C PHE A 131 1.24 -10.35 -6.59
N CYS A 132 2.29 -11.15 -6.78
CA CYS A 132 2.25 -12.60 -6.57
C CYS A 132 3.02 -13.01 -5.30
N PRO A 133 2.35 -13.19 -4.15
CA PRO A 133 3.01 -13.54 -2.90
C PRO A 133 3.61 -14.94 -2.92
N LEU A 134 4.82 -15.09 -2.36
CA LEU A 134 5.50 -16.38 -2.24
C LEU A 134 4.65 -17.43 -1.52
N ILE A 135 3.92 -17.02 -0.47
CA ILE A 135 3.12 -17.93 0.37
C ILE A 135 2.03 -18.64 -0.44
N LEU A 136 1.43 -17.98 -1.43
CA LEU A 136 0.45 -18.62 -2.31
C LEU A 136 1.13 -19.68 -3.19
N GLY A 137 2.33 -19.37 -3.69
CA GLY A 137 3.26 -20.30 -4.32
C GLY A 137 2.83 -20.91 -5.66
N SER A 138 1.61 -20.64 -6.12
CA SER A 138 1.11 -21.03 -7.45
C SER A 138 -0.15 -20.22 -7.82
N PRO A 139 -0.59 -20.28 -9.08
CA PRO A 139 -1.88 -19.74 -9.51
C PRO A 139 -3.10 -20.40 -8.85
N ASN A 140 -2.93 -21.62 -8.32
CA ASN A 140 -4.00 -22.36 -7.65
C ASN A 140 -3.52 -22.71 -6.22
N PRO A 141 -3.49 -21.73 -5.30
CA PRO A 141 -2.98 -21.96 -3.96
C PRO A 141 -3.88 -22.95 -3.21
N SER A 142 -3.26 -23.86 -2.46
CA SER A 142 -4.01 -24.74 -1.56
C SER A 142 -4.74 -23.91 -0.49
N ARG A 143 -5.83 -24.45 0.06
CA ARG A 143 -6.61 -23.77 1.11
C ARG A 143 -5.74 -23.36 2.30
N ALA A 144 -4.78 -24.19 2.70
CA ALA A 144 -3.85 -23.90 3.79
C ALA A 144 -2.93 -22.70 3.47
N ARG A 145 -2.34 -22.67 2.27
CA ARG A 145 -1.49 -21.56 1.83
C ARG A 145 -2.27 -20.26 1.72
N PHE A 146 -3.49 -20.33 1.19
CA PHE A 146 -4.39 -19.19 1.14
C PHE A 146 -4.68 -18.63 2.54
N TRP A 147 -5.02 -19.49 3.50
CA TRP A 147 -5.27 -19.07 4.89
C TRP A 147 -4.02 -18.48 5.56
N LEU A 148 -2.86 -19.09 5.36
CA LEU A 148 -1.59 -18.56 5.89
C LEU A 148 -1.31 -17.17 5.33
N TYR A 149 -1.45 -16.98 4.01
CA TYR A 149 -1.31 -15.67 3.37
C TYR A 149 -2.29 -14.65 3.96
N ARG A 150 -3.55 -15.05 4.12
CA ARG A 150 -4.63 -14.22 4.66
C ARG A 150 -4.32 -13.65 6.04
N PHE A 151 -3.83 -14.49 6.94
CA PHE A 151 -3.54 -14.11 8.32
C PHE A 151 -2.18 -13.46 8.54
N THR A 152 -1.29 -13.52 7.55
CA THR A 152 0.06 -12.97 7.67
C THR A 152 0.22 -11.74 6.78
N GLN A 153 0.68 -11.92 5.54
CA GLN A 153 1.02 -10.85 4.63
C GLN A 153 -0.19 -9.96 4.31
N ALA A 154 -1.36 -10.55 4.06
CA ALA A 154 -2.55 -9.79 3.70
C ALA A 154 -3.02 -8.90 4.86
N ALA A 155 -3.17 -9.49 6.06
CA ALA A 155 -3.58 -8.77 7.26
C ALA A 155 -2.59 -7.67 7.65
N ILE A 156 -1.29 -7.96 7.63
CA ILE A 156 -0.24 -6.99 7.95
C ILE A 156 -0.25 -5.84 6.93
N HIS A 157 -0.31 -6.15 5.63
CA HIS A 157 -0.32 -5.13 4.58
C HIS A 157 -1.51 -4.18 4.75
N ARG A 158 -2.73 -4.73 4.89
CA ARG A 158 -3.95 -3.95 5.10
C ARG A 158 -3.86 -3.07 6.34
N LEU A 159 -3.37 -3.61 7.46
CA LEU A 159 -3.20 -2.85 8.70
C LEU A 159 -2.24 -1.68 8.50
N VAL A 160 -1.10 -1.94 7.87
CA VAL A 160 -0.04 -0.95 7.62
C VAL A 160 -0.55 0.18 6.73
N THR A 161 -1.17 -0.12 5.59
CA THR A 161 -1.64 0.89 4.63
C THR A 161 -2.82 1.71 5.15
N VAL A 162 -3.77 1.08 5.84
CA VAL A 162 -4.87 1.80 6.49
C VAL A 162 -4.35 2.72 7.58
N ARG A 163 -3.48 2.23 8.46
CA ARG A 163 -2.92 3.05 9.54
C ARG A 163 -2.04 4.18 9.00
N PHE A 164 -1.33 3.97 7.89
CA PHE A 164 -0.62 5.04 7.19
C PHE A 164 -1.57 6.18 6.81
N LEU A 165 -2.67 5.89 6.12
CA LEU A 165 -3.64 6.91 5.71
C LEU A 165 -4.32 7.60 6.90
N VAL A 166 -4.60 6.87 7.98
CA VAL A 166 -5.13 7.47 9.23
C VAL A 166 -4.15 8.49 9.80
N LEU A 167 -2.87 8.13 9.88
CA LEU A 167 -1.84 8.99 10.45
C LEU A 167 -1.54 10.18 9.53
N LEU A 168 -1.49 9.95 8.22
CA LEU A 168 -1.34 11.02 7.24
C LEU A 168 -2.47 12.06 7.38
N TYR A 169 -3.72 11.60 7.46
CA TYR A 169 -4.84 12.53 7.65
C TYR A 169 -4.74 13.30 8.97
N ARG A 170 -4.36 12.64 10.06
CA ARG A 170 -4.20 13.29 11.38
C ARG A 170 -3.02 14.27 11.42
N ASP A 171 -1.97 14.01 10.65
CA ASP A 171 -0.85 14.94 10.49
C ASP A 171 -1.29 16.22 9.79
N LEU A 172 -2.17 16.11 8.78
CA LEU A 172 -2.65 17.24 8.00
C LEU A 172 -3.84 17.99 8.64
N ALA A 173 -4.79 17.27 9.24
CA ALA A 173 -6.04 17.81 9.79
C ALA A 173 -6.02 18.03 11.31
N GLY A 174 -4.95 17.60 11.98
CA GLY A 174 -4.83 17.62 13.45
C GLY A 174 -5.08 16.27 14.12
N SER A 175 -4.39 16.03 15.24
CA SER A 175 -4.29 14.73 15.91
C SER A 175 -5.62 14.15 16.41
N CYS A 176 -6.60 15.01 16.73
CA CYS A 176 -7.92 14.62 17.21
C CYS A 176 -8.93 14.29 16.10
N ALA A 177 -8.52 14.37 14.82
CA ALA A 177 -9.41 14.12 13.70
C ALA A 177 -9.93 12.67 13.70
N ARG A 178 -11.26 12.55 13.55
CA ARG A 178 -11.95 11.25 13.61
C ARG A 178 -11.93 10.59 12.24
N VAL A 179 -11.48 9.34 12.20
CA VAL A 179 -11.37 8.54 10.99
C VAL A 179 -12.17 7.25 11.15
N LYS A 180 -12.82 6.81 10.10
CA LYS A 180 -13.55 5.54 10.00
C LYS A 180 -13.03 4.77 8.79
N VAL A 181 -12.86 3.47 8.96
CA VAL A 181 -12.49 2.56 7.86
C VAL A 181 -13.76 1.95 7.30
N VAL A 182 -13.91 1.98 5.97
CA VAL A 182 -15.04 1.41 5.24
C VAL A 182 -14.55 0.42 4.20
N ASN A 183 -15.31 -0.65 3.99
CA ASN A 183 -15.04 -1.61 2.92
C ASN A 183 -15.68 -1.10 1.64
N VAL A 184 -14.95 -1.20 0.54
CA VAL A 184 -15.46 -0.88 -0.81
C VAL A 184 -15.24 -2.05 -1.75
N HIS A 185 -15.96 -2.05 -2.87
CA HIS A 185 -15.82 -3.02 -3.94
C HIS A 185 -15.40 -2.29 -5.22
N VAL A 186 -14.12 -2.42 -5.59
CA VAL A 186 -13.50 -1.75 -6.75
C VAL A 186 -13.10 -2.78 -7.81
N ARG A 187 -12.59 -3.94 -7.38
CA ARG A 187 -12.15 -5.05 -8.23
C ARG A 187 -12.90 -6.34 -7.87
N GLU A 188 -13.29 -7.12 -8.87
CA GLU A 188 -13.74 -8.49 -8.66
C GLU A 188 -12.59 -9.39 -8.16
N GLY A 189 -12.90 -10.31 -7.27
CA GLY A 189 -11.94 -11.27 -6.74
C GLY A 189 -12.36 -11.86 -5.40
N ARG A 190 -11.62 -12.87 -4.94
CA ARG A 190 -11.86 -13.53 -3.67
C ARG A 190 -11.31 -12.67 -2.51
N PRO A 191 -12.13 -12.27 -1.51
CA PRO A 191 -11.64 -11.51 -0.37
C PRO A 191 -10.53 -12.23 0.39
N VAL A 192 -9.51 -11.47 0.81
CA VAL A 192 -8.41 -11.93 1.66
C VAL A 192 -8.45 -11.19 3.00
#